data_AF-A0A7W6U0W7-F1
#
_entry.id   AF-A0A7W6U0W7-F1
#
_cell.length_a   1.000
_cell.length_b   1.000
_cell.length_c   1.000
_cell.angle_alpha   90.00
_cell.angle_beta   90.00
_cell.angle_gamma   90.00
#
_symmetry.space_group_name_H-M   'P 1'
#
loop_
_entity.id
_entity.type
_entity.pdbx_description
1 polymer ?
#
loop_
_entity_poly.entity_id
_entity_poly.type
_entity_poly.pdbx_seq_one_letter_code
_entity_poly.pdbx_strand_id
1 'polypeptide(L)' 'MLSEIAGKAVADANLSEPGKVQKKIIHDCLNGEGRQRTERFVPRYMTFPIGHYDPNKTLEIARASESINALFT' A
#
# COMPACT_ATOMS: atom_id res chain seq x y z
N MET A 1 -2.25 -1.40 -1.83
CA MET A 1 -2.65 -0.80 -0.54
C MET A 1 -3.64 -1.66 0.25
N LEU A 2 -4.93 -1.77 -0.11
CA LEU A 2 -5.88 -2.57 0.71
C LEU A 2 -5.41 -4.02 0.92
N SER A 3 -4.89 -4.66 -0.13
CA SER A 3 -4.34 -6.02 -0.08
C SER A 3 -3.12 -6.20 0.82
N GLU A 4 -2.34 -5.13 1.06
CA GLU A 4 -1.14 -5.18 1.90
C GLU A 4 -1.47 -5.02 3.38
N ILE A 5 -2.57 -4.33 3.66
CA ILE A 5 -2.98 -4.01 5.03
C ILE A 5 -3.96 -5.07 5.54
N ALA A 6 -4.96 -5.43 4.73
CA ALA A 6 -6.05 -6.33 5.12
C ALA A 6 -5.95 -7.73 4.48
N GLY A 7 -4.94 -7.98 3.65
CA GLY A 7 -4.75 -9.23 2.93
C GLY A 7 -5.53 -9.33 1.62
N LYS A 8 -5.09 -10.27 0.76
CA LYS A 8 -5.64 -10.46 -0.59
C LYS A 8 -7.13 -10.84 -0.60
N ALA A 9 -7.55 -11.75 0.28
CA ALA A 9 -8.95 -12.20 0.34
C ALA A 9 -9.93 -11.05 0.64
N VAL A 10 -9.58 -10.17 1.59
CA VAL A 10 -10.40 -8.99 1.92
C VAL A 10 -10.40 -7.99 0.77
N ALA A 11 -9.25 -7.76 0.14
CA ALA A 11 -9.17 -6.85 -1.00
C ALA A 11 -10.01 -7.32 -2.18
N ASP A 12 -9.94 -8.60 -2.53
CA ASP A 12 -10.69 -9.18 -3.65
C ASP A 12 -12.20 -9.11 -3.38
N ALA A 13 -12.64 -9.38 -2.14
CA ALA A 13 -14.05 -9.29 -1.76
C ALA A 13 -14.62 -7.86 -1.79
N ASN A 14 -13.77 -6.84 -1.67
CA ASN A 14 -14.16 -5.42 -1.62
C ASN A 14 -13.75 -4.66 -2.89
N LEU A 15 -13.41 -5.36 -3.97
CA LEU A 15 -12.94 -4.74 -5.20
C LEU A 15 -13.99 -3.81 -5.83
N SER A 16 -15.26 -4.23 -5.78
CA SER A 16 -16.41 -3.49 -6.34
C SER A 16 -16.97 -2.43 -5.40
N GLU A 17 -16.50 -2.38 -4.15
CA GLU A 17 -17.02 -1.48 -3.14
C GLU A 17 -16.52 -0.04 -3.37
N PRO A 18 -17.33 0.99 -3.02
CA PRO A 18 -16.91 2.37 -3.13
C PRO A 18 -15.62 2.65 -2.36
N GLY A 19 -14.77 3.54 -2.89
CA GLY A 19 -13.47 3.86 -2.27
C GLY A 19 -13.55 4.33 -0.81
N LYS A 20 -14.69 4.90 -0.36
CA LYS A 20 -14.93 5.22 1.05
C LYS A 20 -14.94 3.99 1.96
N VAL A 21 -15.51 2.88 1.49
CA VAL A 21 -15.58 1.61 2.23
C VAL A 21 -14.19 1.01 2.33
N GLN A 22 -13.47 0.95 1.21
CA GLN A 22 -12.09 0.47 1.18
C GLN A 22 -11.17 1.28 2.10
N LYS A 23 -11.30 2.62 2.12
CA LYS A 23 -10.56 3.49 3.04
C LYS A 23 -10.89 3.23 4.51
N LYS A 24 -12.17 2.99 4.82
CA LYS A 24 -12.58 2.63 6.18
C LYS A 24 -11.92 1.33 6.63
N ILE A 25 -11.92 0.30 5.78
CA ILE A 25 -11.26 -0.98 6.09
C ILE A 25 -9.78 -0.78 6.40
N ILE A 26 -9.09 0.05 5.61
CA ILE A 26 -7.69 0.38 5.85
C ILE A 26 -7.50 1.05 7.21
N HIS A 27 -8.33 2.05 7.52
CA HIS A 27 -8.29 2.75 8.82
C HIS A 27 -8.51 1.78 9.99
N ASP A 28 -9.54 0.93 9.88
CA ASP A 28 -9.87 -0.08 10.89
C ASP A 28 -8.69 -1.02 11.15
N CYS A 29 -7.99 -1.47 10.10
CA CYS A 29 -6.79 -2.31 10.23
C CYS A 29 -5.59 -1.57 10.83
N LEU A 30 -5.39 -0.28 10.54
CA LEU A 30 -4.26 0.48 11.11
C LEU A 30 -4.46 0.77 12.60
N ASN A 31 -5.71 0.96 13.03
CA ASN A 31 -6.05 1.25 14.43
C ASN A 31 -6.38 0.01 15.25
N GLY A 32 -6.69 -1.13 14.61
CA GLY A 32 -7.11 -2.35 15.29
C GLY A 32 -8.58 -2.34 15.72
N GLU A 33 -9.44 -1.66 14.95
CA GLU A 33 -10.87 -1.53 15.24
C GLU A 33 -11.66 -2.65 14.55
N GLY A 34 -11.98 -3.72 15.29
CA GLY A 34 -12.76 -4.85 14.74
C GLY A 34 -12.02 -5.68 13.68
N ARG A 35 -10.73 -5.40 13.45
CA ARG A 35 -9.84 -6.13 12.54
C ARG A 35 -8.47 -6.31 13.20
N GLN A 36 -7.71 -7.30 12.74
CA GLN A 36 -6.32 -7.47 13.16
C GLN A 36 -5.54 -6.19 12.85
N ARG A 37 -4.83 -5.69 13.86
CA ARG A 37 -4.04 -4.46 13.73
C ARG A 37 -2.78 -4.71 12.89
N THR A 38 -2.55 -3.85 11.91
CA THR A 38 -1.34 -3.84 11.10
C THR A 38 -0.38 -2.79 11.65
N GLU A 39 0.72 -3.24 12.26
CA GLU A 39 1.74 -2.36 12.80
C GLU A 39 2.78 -1.96 11.75
N ARG A 40 3.40 -0.79 11.94
CA ARG A 40 4.55 -0.30 11.15
C ARG A 40 4.33 -0.33 9.64
N PHE A 41 3.08 -0.20 9.20
CA PHE A 41 2.75 -0.16 7.78
C PHE A 41 3.36 1.09 7.13
N VAL A 42 4.11 0.89 6.05
CA VAL A 42 4.65 1.94 5.20
C VAL A 42 4.12 1.73 3.79
N PRO A 43 3.39 2.70 3.19
CA PRO A 43 2.96 2.59 1.81
C PRO A 43 4.15 2.51 0.84
N ARG A 44 4.01 1.80 -0.29
CA ARG A 44 5.08 1.66 -1.31
C ARG A 44 5.67 2.98 -1.79
N TYR A 45 4.87 4.03 -1.91
CA TYR A 45 5.35 5.34 -2.35
C TYR A 45 6.16 6.08 -1.27
N MET A 46 6.24 5.55 -0.05
CA MET A 46 7.07 6.06 1.05
C MET A 46 8.22 5.10 1.43
N THR A 47 8.33 3.93 0.80
CA THR A 47 9.48 3.02 0.99
C THR A 47 10.68 3.50 0.18
N PHE A 48 11.87 2.98 0.50
CA PHE A 48 13.05 3.10 -0.35
C PHE A 48 13.48 1.70 -0.84
N PRO A 49 13.68 1.49 -2.15
CA PRO A 49 13.36 2.41 -3.25
C PRO A 49 11.84 2.70 -3.32
N ILE A 50 11.50 3.85 -3.91
CA ILE A 50 10.12 4.34 -3.98
C ILE A 50 9.36 3.50 -4.99
N GLY A 51 8.30 2.83 -4.52
CA GLY A 51 7.39 2.04 -5.37
C GLY A 51 6.09 2.76 -5.69
N HIS A 52 5.35 2.25 -6.67
CA HIS A 52 4.01 2.73 -7.04
C HIS A 52 2.98 1.60 -7.03
N TYR A 53 1.69 1.96 -6.88
CA TYR A 53 0.58 1.00 -6.84
C TYR A 53 -0.06 0.75 -8.19
N ASP A 54 0.09 1.67 -9.14
CA ASP A 54 -0.46 1.56 -10.48
C ASP A 54 0.66 1.07 -11.42
N PRO A 55 0.63 -0.17 -11.90
CA PRO A 55 1.69 -0.70 -12.77
C PRO A 55 1.76 0.02 -14.12
N ASN A 56 0.70 0.72 -14.54
CA ASN A 56 0.67 1.45 -15.81
C ASN A 56 1.23 2.87 -15.70
N LYS A 57 1.41 3.38 -14.48
CA LYS A 57 1.98 4.71 -14.26
C LYS A 57 3.43 4.58 -13.89
N THR A 58 4.30 5.14 -14.73
CA THR A 58 5.67 5.39 -14.32
C THR A 58 5.76 6.73 -13.62
N LEU A 59 6.32 6.74 -12.42
CA LEU A 59 6.69 7.97 -11.71
C LEU A 59 8.20 8.15 -11.87
N GLU A 60 8.64 9.30 -12.40
CA GLU A 60 10.08 9.57 -12.58
C GLU A 60 10.87 9.49 -11.27
N ILE A 61 10.25 9.86 -10.15
CA ILE A 61 10.86 9.73 -8.83
C ILE A 61 11.11 8.26 -8.43
N ALA A 62 10.26 7.32 -8.88
CA ALA A 62 10.46 5.90 -8.63
C ALA A 62 11.70 5.39 -9.41
N ARG A 63 11.81 5.73 -10.70
CA ARG A 63 12.99 5.42 -11.53
C ARG A 63 14.28 6.00 -10.96
N ALA A 64 14.24 7.27 -10.55
CA ALA A 64 15.39 7.93 -9.94
C ALA A 64 15.79 7.28 -8.61
N SER A 65 14.83 6.81 -7.80
CA SER A 65 15.14 6.09 -6.56
C SER A 65 15.75 4.71 -6.82
N GLU A 66 15.29 4.00 -7.86
CA GLU A 66 15.84 2.71 -8.26
C GLU A 66 17.28 2.85 -8.77
N SER A 67 17.59 3.90 -9.53
CA SER A 67 18.95 4.11 -10.05
C SER A 67 20.00 4.35 -8.97
N ILE A 68 19.60 4.94 -7.84
CA ILE A 68 20.47 5.17 -6.68
C ILE A 68 20.39 4.07 -5.62
N ASN A 69 19.56 3.04 -5.81
CA ASN A 69 19.37 1.96 -4.84
C ASN A 69 20.69 1.21 -4.52
N ALA A 70 21.59 1.11 -5.50
CA ALA A 70 22.91 0.52 -5.33
C ALA A 70 23.79 1.22 -4.27
N LEU A 71 23.46 2.44 -3.85
CA LEU A 71 24.18 3.17 -2.80
C LEU A 71 23.73 2.79 -1.38
N PHE A 72 22.62 2.07 -1.24
CA PHE A 72 22.01 1.71 0.05
C PHE A 72 21.97 0.20 0.30
N THR A 73 22.63 -0.59 -0.56
CA THR A 73 22.74 -2.05 -0.48
C THR A 73 24.19 -2.43 -0.19
#